data_AF-A0A9E5HVQ0-F1
#
_entry.id   AF-A0A9E5HVQ0-F1
#
_cell.length_a   1.000
_cell.length_b   1.000
_cell.length_c   1.000
_cell.angle_alpha   90.00
_cell.angle_beta   90.00
_cell.angle_gamma   90.00
#
_symmetry.space_group_name_H-M   'P 1'
#
loop_
_entity.id
_entity.type
_entity.pdbx_description
1 polymer ?
#
loop_
_entity_poly.entity_id
_entity_poly.type
_entity_poly.pdbx_seq_one_letter_code
_entity_poly.pdbx_strand_id
1 'polypeptide(L)'
;ATEADDIRRLMKYEDYSAGGMMTTDPVILDVGATVADAIAAVRRTELAPALSSQVFVCRAPLETPTGRLVGVVHLQRLLREPPTLNLGLVVDATPVSLTPESPLNEVVRQLANYNLIALPVVDENDRLLGAVTVDDVLDHLLPENWRNREGVN
;
A
#
# COMPACT_ATOMS: atom_id res chain seq x y z
N ALA A 1 14.32 -8.80 -3.68
CA ALA A 1 15.51 -8.24 -2.97
C ALA A 1 15.71 -8.99 -1.66
N THR A 2 16.84 -8.79 -0.94
CA THR A 2 17.05 -9.38 0.40
C THR A 2 16.41 -8.49 1.47
N GLU A 3 15.85 -9.05 2.54
CA GLU A 3 15.23 -8.30 3.65
C GLU A 3 16.14 -7.21 4.24
N ALA A 4 17.45 -7.47 4.29
CA ALA A 4 18.45 -6.49 4.72
C ALA A 4 18.58 -5.27 3.79
N ASP A 5 18.30 -5.42 2.49
CA ASP A 5 18.38 -4.33 1.53
C ASP A 5 17.14 -3.42 1.61
N ASP A 6 15.99 -3.98 1.96
CA ASP A 6 14.75 -3.23 2.15
C ASP A 6 14.81 -2.37 3.43
N ILE A 7 15.29 -2.94 4.54
CA ILE A 7 15.54 -2.18 5.78
C ILE A 7 16.53 -1.03 5.54
N ARG A 8 17.63 -1.29 4.80
CA ARG A 8 18.60 -0.23 4.45
C ARG A 8 18.01 0.88 3.58
N ARG A 9 16.99 0.60 2.79
CA ARG A 9 16.27 1.64 2.02
C ARG A 9 15.39 2.47 2.93
N LEU A 10 14.63 1.83 3.81
CA LEU A 10 13.73 2.53 4.75
C LEU A 10 14.52 3.46 5.69
N MET A 11 15.69 3.03 6.17
CA MET A 11 16.57 3.86 7.02
C MET A 11 17.08 5.16 6.37
N LYS A 12 16.84 5.39 5.07
CA LYS A 12 17.23 6.63 4.39
C LYS A 12 16.16 7.72 4.49
N TYR A 13 14.94 7.36 4.86
CA TYR A 13 13.82 8.28 4.92
C TYR A 13 13.61 8.80 6.34
N GLU A 14 13.11 10.02 6.45
CA GLU A 14 12.73 10.62 7.72
C GLU A 14 11.55 9.85 8.33
N ASP A 15 11.58 9.59 9.64
CA ASP A 15 10.56 8.78 10.33
C ASP A 15 9.12 9.27 10.06
N TYR A 16 8.93 10.60 10.00
CA TYR A 16 7.62 11.25 9.77
C TYR A 16 7.33 11.59 8.29
N SER A 17 7.97 10.87 7.36
CA SER A 17 7.70 10.93 5.92
C SER A 17 6.99 9.67 5.43
N ALA A 18 6.38 9.72 4.25
CA ALA A 18 5.75 8.55 3.65
C ALA A 18 6.74 7.38 3.48
N GLY A 19 8.00 7.67 3.15
CA GLY A 19 9.06 6.66 3.04
C GLY A 19 9.48 6.06 4.39
N GLY A 20 9.40 6.83 5.48
CA GLY A 20 9.67 6.33 6.84
C GLY A 20 8.53 5.48 7.41
N MET A 21 7.29 5.78 7.00
CA MET A 21 6.09 5.08 7.48
C MET A 21 5.65 3.89 6.60
N MET A 22 6.20 3.74 5.38
CA MET A 22 5.72 2.72 4.45
C MET A 22 6.24 1.32 4.75
N THR A 23 5.47 0.32 4.34
CA THR A 23 5.97 -1.05 4.13
C THR A 23 6.44 -1.24 2.68
N THR A 24 7.48 -2.04 2.48
CA THR A 24 8.00 -2.44 1.17
C THR A 24 7.34 -3.70 0.59
N ASP A 25 6.46 -4.37 1.35
CA ASP A 25 5.79 -5.61 0.90
C ASP A 25 4.25 -5.45 0.76
N PRO A 26 3.75 -4.53 -0.09
CA PRO A 26 2.33 -4.46 -0.38
C PRO A 26 1.88 -5.60 -1.31
N VAL A 27 0.57 -5.78 -1.46
CA VAL A 27 0.03 -6.77 -2.41
C VAL A 27 0.18 -6.25 -3.84
N ILE A 28 1.15 -6.79 -4.58
CA ILE A 28 1.49 -6.36 -5.94
C ILE A 28 1.12 -7.46 -6.94
N LEU A 29 0.40 -7.09 -8.00
CA LEU A 29 0.11 -7.98 -9.13
C LEU A 29 0.28 -7.26 -10.47
N ASP A 30 0.40 -8.02 -11.55
CA ASP A 30 0.46 -7.47 -12.89
C ASP A 30 -0.94 -7.23 -13.50
N VAL A 31 -1.00 -6.50 -14.61
CA VAL A 31 -2.26 -6.19 -15.31
C VAL A 31 -2.96 -7.42 -15.89
N GLY A 32 -2.21 -8.50 -16.16
CA GLY A 32 -2.68 -9.77 -16.71
C GLY A 32 -3.18 -10.74 -15.65
N ALA A 33 -2.86 -10.54 -14.37
CA ALA A 33 -3.44 -11.31 -13.27
C ALA A 33 -4.97 -11.22 -13.28
N THR A 34 -5.62 -12.27 -12.79
CA THR A 34 -7.08 -12.32 -12.71
C THR A 34 -7.60 -11.79 -11.39
N VAL A 35 -8.90 -11.47 -11.34
CA VAL A 35 -9.60 -11.17 -10.09
C VAL A 35 -9.44 -12.31 -9.06
N ALA A 36 -9.45 -13.57 -9.50
CA ALA A 36 -9.22 -14.72 -8.64
C ALA A 36 -7.81 -14.69 -8.00
N ASP A 37 -6.77 -14.37 -8.79
CA ASP A 37 -5.40 -14.26 -8.29
C ASP A 37 -5.28 -13.15 -7.25
N ALA A 38 -5.93 -12.00 -7.50
CA ALA A 38 -5.97 -10.88 -6.56
C ALA A 38 -6.66 -11.23 -5.24
N ILE A 39 -7.83 -11.89 -5.30
CA ILE A 39 -8.53 -12.36 -4.10
C ILE A 39 -7.68 -13.37 -3.34
N ALA A 40 -6.97 -14.27 -4.03
CA ALA A 40 -6.06 -15.21 -3.38
C ALA A 40 -4.89 -14.49 -2.69
N ALA A 41 -4.31 -13.48 -3.34
CA ALA A 41 -3.16 -12.74 -2.82
C ALA A 41 -3.48 -11.92 -1.55
N VAL A 42 -4.66 -11.30 -1.48
CA VAL A 42 -5.07 -10.52 -0.29
C VAL A 42 -5.54 -11.40 0.88
N ARG A 43 -5.82 -12.69 0.65
CA ARG A 43 -6.24 -13.64 1.69
C ARG A 43 -5.07 -14.19 2.52
N ARG A 44 -3.84 -13.81 2.20
CA ARG A 44 -2.64 -14.13 3.00
C ARG A 44 -2.84 -13.62 4.44
N THR A 45 -2.74 -14.53 5.41
CA THR A 45 -3.09 -14.27 6.82
C THR A 45 -2.09 -13.36 7.53
N GLU A 46 -0.89 -13.26 7.00
CA GLU A 46 0.20 -12.42 7.48
C GLU A 46 0.02 -10.93 7.13
N LEU A 47 -0.91 -10.61 6.21
CA LEU A 47 -1.17 -9.23 5.83
C LEU A 47 -2.00 -8.51 6.89
N ALA A 48 -1.58 -7.30 7.24
CA ALA A 48 -2.40 -6.40 8.04
C ALA A 48 -3.74 -6.12 7.30
N PRO A 49 -4.87 -5.98 8.03
CA PRO A 49 -6.17 -5.76 7.41
C PRO A 49 -6.19 -4.57 6.43
N ALA A 50 -5.56 -3.45 6.78
CA ALA A 50 -5.49 -2.29 5.92
C ALA A 50 -4.74 -2.58 4.60
N LEU A 51 -3.66 -3.36 4.65
CA LEU A 51 -2.88 -3.73 3.47
C LEU A 51 -3.62 -4.76 2.58
N SER A 52 -4.35 -5.70 3.18
CA SER A 52 -5.19 -6.69 2.47
C SER A 52 -6.41 -6.10 1.76
N SER A 53 -6.69 -4.82 1.97
CA SER A 53 -7.90 -4.18 1.45
C SER A 53 -7.82 -3.76 -0.02
N GLN A 54 -6.62 -3.78 -0.60
CA GLN A 54 -6.38 -3.39 -1.99
C GLN A 54 -5.17 -4.09 -2.59
N VAL A 55 -5.14 -4.14 -3.91
CA VAL A 55 -4.00 -4.64 -4.70
C VAL A 55 -3.43 -3.50 -5.51
N PHE A 56 -2.11 -3.37 -5.51
CA PHE A 56 -1.38 -2.44 -6.37
C PHE A 56 -1.03 -3.14 -7.67
N VAL A 57 -1.55 -2.62 -8.78
CA VAL A 57 -1.33 -3.20 -10.10
C VAL A 57 -0.11 -2.50 -10.72
N CYS A 58 0.94 -3.27 -10.99
CA CYS A 58 2.22 -2.75 -11.50
C CYS A 58 2.64 -3.43 -12.80
N ARG A 59 3.62 -2.83 -13.48
CA ARG A 59 4.43 -3.53 -14.48
C ARG A 59 5.58 -4.26 -13.78
N ALA A 60 6.10 -5.29 -14.43
CA ALA A 60 7.28 -6.01 -13.92
C ALA A 60 8.50 -5.07 -13.76
N PRO A 61 9.37 -5.30 -12.76
CA PRO A 61 9.30 -6.36 -11.74
C PRO A 61 8.15 -6.15 -10.73
N LEU A 62 7.68 -7.23 -10.10
CA LEU A 62 6.55 -7.22 -9.15
C LEU A 62 7.03 -7.31 -7.68
N GLU A 63 8.22 -6.80 -7.42
CA GLU A 63 8.80 -6.59 -6.09
C GLU A 63 9.21 -5.12 -5.99
N THR A 64 9.18 -4.53 -4.81
CA THR A 64 9.56 -3.11 -4.64
C THR A 64 11.09 -2.93 -4.73
N PRO A 65 11.60 -1.89 -5.40
CA PRO A 65 10.90 -1.01 -6.34
C PRO A 65 10.38 -1.76 -7.57
N THR A 66 9.10 -1.57 -7.90
CA THR A 66 8.46 -2.27 -9.01
C THR A 66 8.79 -1.63 -10.37
N GLY A 67 8.19 -2.15 -11.44
CA GLY A 67 7.99 -1.35 -12.65
C GLY A 67 6.99 -0.21 -12.41
N ARG A 68 6.46 0.39 -13.48
CA ARG A 68 5.49 1.48 -13.33
C ARG A 68 4.22 1.00 -12.62
N LEU A 69 3.77 1.76 -11.61
CA LEU A 69 2.44 1.65 -11.01
C LEU A 69 1.39 1.97 -12.07
N VAL A 70 0.51 1.01 -12.34
CA VAL A 70 -0.60 1.16 -13.27
C VAL A 70 -1.82 1.71 -12.55
N GLY A 71 -2.04 1.28 -11.31
CA GLY A 71 -3.20 1.69 -10.53
C GLY A 71 -3.45 0.82 -9.32
N VAL A 72 -4.64 0.94 -8.75
CA VAL A 72 -5.08 0.13 -7.60
C VAL A 72 -6.41 -0.57 -7.88
N VAL A 73 -6.63 -1.72 -7.26
CA VAL A 73 -7.93 -2.39 -7.25
C VAL A 73 -8.32 -2.68 -5.81
N HIS A 74 -9.43 -2.11 -5.35
CA HIS A 74 -9.94 -2.34 -4.01
C HIS A 74 -10.60 -3.72 -3.89
N LEU A 75 -10.48 -4.36 -2.73
CA LEU A 75 -11.06 -5.68 -2.47
C LEU A 75 -12.58 -5.70 -2.69
N GLN A 76 -13.28 -4.64 -2.31
CA GLN A 76 -14.73 -4.51 -2.52
C GLN A 76 -15.10 -4.51 -4.01
N ARG A 77 -14.21 -4.00 -4.88
CA ARG A 77 -14.36 -4.08 -6.34
C ARG A 77 -14.14 -5.51 -6.82
N LEU A 78 -13.07 -6.17 -6.37
CA LEU A 78 -12.77 -7.57 -6.71
C LEU A 78 -13.92 -8.53 -6.38
N LEU A 79 -14.55 -8.36 -5.21
CA LEU A 79 -15.67 -9.19 -4.76
C LEU A 79 -16.94 -9.10 -5.64
N ARG A 80 -17.03 -8.12 -6.55
CA ARG A 80 -18.19 -7.88 -7.42
C ARG A 80 -17.94 -8.22 -8.87
N GLU A 81 -16.71 -8.58 -9.23
CA GLU A 81 -16.28 -8.82 -10.60
C GLU A 81 -16.10 -10.32 -10.89
N PRO A 82 -16.24 -10.76 -12.17
CA PRO A 82 -16.01 -12.16 -12.52
C PRO A 82 -14.58 -12.60 -12.16
N PRO A 83 -14.39 -13.78 -11.53
CA PRO A 83 -13.07 -14.23 -11.09
C PRO A 83 -12.02 -14.35 -12.22
N THR A 84 -12.46 -14.59 -13.45
CA THR A 84 -11.59 -14.75 -14.63
C THR A 84 -11.23 -13.44 -15.32
N LEU A 85 -11.78 -12.30 -14.88
CA LEU A 85 -11.50 -11.00 -15.48
C LEU A 85 -10.09 -10.53 -15.12
N ASN A 86 -9.38 -9.93 -16.06
CA ASN A 86 -8.03 -9.42 -15.82
C ASN A 86 -8.06 -8.11 -15.01
N LEU A 87 -7.08 -7.91 -14.13
CA LEU A 87 -6.95 -6.71 -13.31
C LEU A 87 -6.85 -5.43 -14.15
N GLY A 88 -6.22 -5.48 -15.32
CA GLY A 88 -6.14 -4.35 -16.24
C GLY A 88 -7.50 -3.81 -16.72
N LEU A 89 -8.61 -4.56 -16.54
CA LEU A 89 -9.96 -4.12 -16.90
C LEU A 89 -10.76 -3.56 -15.71
N VAL A 90 -10.28 -3.77 -14.48
CA VAL A 90 -10.97 -3.35 -13.24
C VAL A 90 -10.17 -2.37 -12.40
N VAL A 91 -8.92 -2.09 -12.79
CA VAL A 91 -8.01 -1.16 -12.13
C VAL A 91 -8.49 0.28 -12.21
N ASP A 92 -8.39 0.99 -11.09
CA ASP A 92 -8.41 2.45 -11.07
C ASP A 92 -7.02 2.95 -11.46
N ALA A 93 -6.90 3.49 -12.67
CA ALA A 93 -5.65 3.96 -13.26
C ALA A 93 -5.22 5.37 -12.82
N THR A 94 -5.99 6.01 -11.95
CA THR A 94 -5.71 7.37 -11.44
C THR A 94 -5.58 7.39 -9.90
N PRO A 95 -4.76 6.51 -9.30
CA PRO A 95 -4.61 6.51 -7.86
C PRO A 95 -3.93 7.80 -7.39
N VAL A 96 -4.41 8.34 -6.26
CA VAL A 96 -3.63 9.31 -5.49
C VAL A 96 -2.37 8.58 -4.99
N SER A 97 -1.20 9.14 -5.26
CA SER A 97 0.10 8.60 -4.83
C SER A 97 0.90 9.65 -4.07
N LEU A 98 1.87 9.17 -3.29
CA LEU A 98 2.78 9.98 -2.49
C LEU A 98 4.21 9.81 -3.00
N THR A 99 5.05 10.82 -2.77
CA THR A 99 6.51 10.69 -2.86
C THR A 99 7.06 10.17 -1.54
N PRO A 100 8.24 9.51 -1.49
CA PRO A 100 8.81 9.07 -0.22
C PRO A 100 9.08 10.24 0.75
N GLU A 101 9.34 11.44 0.24
CA GLU A 101 9.55 12.65 1.04
C GLU A 101 8.23 13.33 1.49
N SER A 102 7.07 12.84 1.05
CA SER A 102 5.76 13.43 1.42
C SER A 102 5.60 13.42 2.94
N PRO A 103 5.38 14.58 3.58
CA PRO A 103 5.33 14.69 5.03
C PRO A 103 4.02 14.10 5.60
N LEU A 104 4.05 13.69 6.87
CA LEU A 104 2.89 13.11 7.58
C LEU A 104 1.58 13.87 7.37
N ASN A 105 1.59 15.20 7.42
CA ASN A 105 0.38 16.01 7.24
C ASN A 105 -0.22 15.87 5.83
N GLU A 106 0.61 15.67 4.80
CA GLU A 106 0.14 15.36 3.46
C GLU A 106 -0.49 13.97 3.41
N VAL A 107 0.17 12.96 3.99
CA VAL A 107 -0.35 11.58 4.06
C VAL A 107 -1.73 11.56 4.71
N VAL A 108 -1.85 12.19 5.89
CA VAL A 108 -3.11 12.31 6.64
C VAL A 108 -4.19 12.99 5.79
N ARG A 109 -3.85 14.09 5.11
CA ARG A 109 -4.78 14.83 4.27
C ARG A 109 -5.29 13.95 3.12
N GLN A 110 -4.42 13.20 2.45
CA GLN A 110 -4.80 12.32 1.34
C GLN A 110 -5.69 11.16 1.82
N LEU A 111 -5.32 10.49 2.93
CA LEU A 111 -6.13 9.43 3.50
C LEU A 111 -7.54 9.92 3.88
N ALA A 112 -7.61 11.06 4.58
CA ALA A 112 -8.87 11.61 5.07
C ALA A 112 -9.78 12.14 3.95
N ASN A 113 -9.22 12.89 2.99
CA ASN A 113 -10.02 13.52 1.92
C ASN A 113 -10.70 12.49 1.00
N TYR A 114 -10.09 11.32 0.85
CA TYR A 114 -10.53 10.29 -0.09
C TYR A 114 -11.05 9.02 0.60
N ASN A 115 -11.18 9.01 1.94
CA ASN A 115 -11.56 7.85 2.75
C ASN A 115 -10.70 6.61 2.41
N LEU A 116 -9.40 6.82 2.19
CA LEU A 116 -8.46 5.77 1.82
C LEU A 116 -7.88 5.12 3.06
N ILE A 117 -7.52 3.84 2.91
CA ILE A 117 -6.94 3.00 3.96
C ILE A 117 -5.49 2.61 3.68
N ALA A 118 -5.04 2.78 2.43
CA ALA A 118 -3.66 2.68 2.04
C ALA A 118 -3.36 3.55 0.81
N LEU A 119 -2.14 4.10 0.75
CA LEU A 119 -1.65 4.94 -0.34
C LEU A 119 -0.35 4.37 -0.92
N PRO A 120 -0.19 4.32 -2.25
CA PRO A 120 1.07 3.98 -2.87
C PRO A 120 2.11 5.08 -2.67
N VAL A 121 3.34 4.69 -2.37
CA VAL A 121 4.52 5.56 -2.39
C VAL A 121 5.32 5.25 -3.66
N VAL A 122 5.58 6.26 -4.49
CA VAL A 122 6.24 6.10 -5.79
C VAL A 122 7.46 6.99 -5.93
N ASP A 123 8.41 6.58 -6.77
CA ASP A 123 9.53 7.43 -7.20
C ASP A 123 9.14 8.37 -8.35
N GLU A 124 10.10 9.19 -8.80
CA GLU A 124 9.95 10.13 -9.92
C GLU A 124 9.61 9.44 -11.27
N ASN A 125 9.75 8.12 -11.37
CA ASN A 125 9.45 7.32 -12.56
C ASN A 125 8.14 6.52 -12.42
N ASP A 126 7.27 6.90 -11.48
CA ASP A 126 6.03 6.19 -11.12
C ASP A 126 6.26 4.74 -10.68
N ARG A 127 7.44 4.38 -10.16
CA ARG A 127 7.68 3.00 -9.66
C ARG A 127 7.23 2.88 -8.23
N LEU A 128 6.48 1.83 -7.90
CA LEU A 128 6.01 1.61 -6.54
C LEU A 128 7.20 1.22 -5.65
N LEU A 129 7.45 2.04 -4.63
CA LEU A 129 8.47 1.80 -3.60
C LEU A 129 7.89 1.07 -2.39
N GLY A 130 6.60 1.27 -2.12
CA GLY A 130 5.91 0.72 -0.97
C GLY A 130 4.50 1.27 -0.82
N ALA A 131 3.88 1.03 0.33
CA ALA A 131 2.57 1.57 0.67
C ALA A 131 2.54 2.04 2.12
N VAL A 132 1.84 3.15 2.36
CA VAL A 132 1.51 3.63 3.72
C VAL A 132 0.07 3.28 4.00
N THR A 133 -0.21 2.66 5.15
CA THR A 133 -1.58 2.35 5.59
C THR A 133 -2.06 3.30 6.67
N VAL A 134 -3.38 3.37 6.86
CA VAL A 134 -3.99 4.26 7.86
C VAL A 134 -3.59 3.91 9.29
N ASP A 135 -3.37 2.62 9.59
CA ASP A 135 -2.92 2.15 10.89
C ASP A 135 -1.47 2.56 11.20
N ASP A 136 -0.57 2.53 10.21
CA ASP A 136 0.79 3.05 10.37
C ASP A 136 0.77 4.56 10.65
N VAL A 137 -0.09 5.32 9.96
CA VAL A 137 -0.26 6.75 10.20
C VAL A 137 -0.80 7.05 11.60
N LEU A 138 -1.74 6.25 12.08
CA LEU A 138 -2.28 6.40 13.43
C LEU A 138 -1.20 6.20 14.50
N ASP A 139 -0.25 5.28 14.28
CA ASP A 139 0.88 5.09 15.20
C ASP A 139 1.81 6.30 15.32
N HIS A 140 1.97 7.04 14.23
CA HIS A 140 2.79 8.25 14.23
C HIS A 140 2.06 9.46 14.82
N LEU A 141 0.72 9.46 14.78
CA LEU A 141 -0.10 10.55 15.32
C LEU A 141 -0.41 10.40 16.81
N LEU A 142 -0.50 9.18 17.29
CA LEU A 142 -0.96 8.89 18.65
C LEU A 142 0.24 8.71 19.60
N PRO A 143 0.06 8.99 20.90
CA PRO A 143 1.12 8.79 21.88
C PRO A 143 1.60 7.35 21.92
N GLU A 144 2.84 7.16 22.36
CA GLU A 144 3.37 5.84 22.67
C GLU A 144 2.40 5.05 23.56
N ASN A 145 2.25 3.75 23.29
CA ASN A 145 1.34 2.84 23.99
C ASN A 145 -0.18 3.12 23.82
N TRP A 146 -0.61 3.90 22.83
CA TRP A 146 -2.04 4.12 22.58
C TRP A 146 -2.83 2.82 22.36
N ARG A 147 -2.21 1.82 21.72
CA ARG A 147 -2.79 0.48 21.51
C ARG A 147 -2.97 -0.35 22.79
N ASN A 148 -2.19 -0.05 23.83
CA ASN A 148 -2.21 -0.80 25.11
C ASN A 148 -3.19 -0.21 26.14
N ARG A 149 -3.98 0.81 25.78
CA ARG A 149 -4.95 1.43 26.69
C ARG A 149 -6.25 0.63 26.84
N GLU A 150 -6.38 -0.53 26.17
CA GLU A 150 -7.46 -1.48 26.43
C GLU A 150 -7.05 -2.48 27.52
N GLY A 151 -7.15 -2.03 28.77
CA GLY A 151 -6.82 -2.87 29.92
C GLY A 151 -7.24 -2.31 31.28
N VAL A 152 -8.13 -1.31 31.36
CA VAL A 152 -8.83 -0.95 32.61
C VAL A 152 -10.22 -0.40 32.29
N ASN A 153 -11.21 -1.29 32.26
CA ASN A 153 -12.48 -1.18 32.99
C ASN A 153 -13.25 -2.50 32.87
#